data_AF-A0A3N5L6L7-F1
#
_entry.id   AF-A0A3N5L6L7-F1
#
_cell.length_a   1.000
_cell.length_b   1.000
_cell.length_c   1.000
_cell.angle_alpha   90.00
_cell.angle_beta   90.00
_cell.angle_gamma   90.00
#
_symmetry.space_group_name_H-M   'P 1'
#
loop_
_entity.id
_entity.type
_entity.pdbx_description
1 polymer ?
#
loop_
_entity_poly.entity_id
_entity_poly.type
_entity_poly.pdbx_seq_one_letter_code
_entity_poly.pdbx_strand_id
1 'polypeptide(L)'
;MDLQTSKQVAIAAVHTAAVGLGAALKSVTNVQDSINQVRVFIDPIRFNPDGLGYFYVYDYDCINIAHATQKDLQGQNLYDHQDTRGKYVIRELALAAKNGGGFVEFYWVKPGDTGEHPKLGYVEPIPNTNYFIGSGVYLAE
;
A
#
# COMPACT_ATOMS: atom_id res chain seq x y z
N MET A 1 -19.56 3.69 -5.56
CA MET A 1 -19.42 4.41 -4.28
C MET A 1 -18.92 5.81 -4.61
N ASP A 2 -19.40 6.87 -3.97
CA ASP A 2 -18.83 8.20 -4.22
C ASP A 2 -17.39 8.30 -3.69
N LEU A 3 -16.66 9.34 -4.11
CA LEU A 3 -15.26 9.53 -3.77
C LEU A 3 -15.03 9.75 -2.26
N GLN A 4 -15.92 10.47 -1.57
CA GLN A 4 -15.73 10.74 -0.14
C GLN A 4 -15.88 9.48 0.69
N THR A 5 -16.88 8.66 0.39
CA THR A 5 -17.08 7.36 1.03
C THR A 5 -15.90 6.44 0.72
N SER A 6 -15.40 6.45 -0.53
CA SER A 6 -14.22 5.65 -0.90
C SER A 6 -12.96 6.06 -0.14
N LYS A 7 -12.76 7.36 0.10
CA LYS A 7 -11.67 7.88 0.93
C LYS A 7 -11.80 7.44 2.39
N GLN A 8 -12.99 7.48 2.96
CA GLN A 8 -13.22 7.02 4.33
C GLN A 8 -12.94 5.52 4.49
N VAL A 9 -13.36 4.71 3.52
CA VAL A 9 -13.04 3.27 3.50
C VAL A 9 -11.53 3.04 3.42
N ALA A 10 -10.82 3.77 2.55
CA ALA A 10 -9.37 3.66 2.43
C ALA A 10 -8.65 4.01 3.75
N ILE A 11 -9.03 5.11 4.41
CA ILE A 11 -8.49 5.48 5.73
C ILE A 11 -8.76 4.38 6.75
N ALA A 12 -10.01 3.97 6.93
CA ALA A 12 -10.38 2.98 7.94
C ALA A 12 -9.68 1.62 7.73
N ALA A 13 -9.60 1.17 6.47
CA ALA A 13 -8.96 -0.09 6.11
C ALA A 13 -7.44 -0.03 6.37
N VAL A 14 -6.77 1.02 5.90
CA VAL A 14 -5.32 1.19 6.08
C VAL A 14 -4.98 1.35 7.55
N HIS A 15 -5.70 2.19 8.29
CA HIS A 15 -5.45 2.43 9.72
C HIS A 15 -5.60 1.14 10.54
N THR A 16 -6.69 0.40 10.32
CA THR A 16 -6.95 -0.86 11.02
C THR A 16 -5.88 -1.90 10.73
N ALA A 17 -5.47 -2.02 9.46
CA ALA A 17 -4.40 -2.92 9.05
C ALA A 17 -3.03 -2.50 9.63
N ALA A 18 -2.72 -1.20 9.63
CA ALA A 18 -1.48 -0.65 10.17
C ALA A 18 -1.34 -0.95 11.66
N VAL A 19 -2.36 -0.60 12.46
CA VAL A 19 -2.37 -0.84 13.90
C VAL A 19 -2.33 -2.34 14.21
N GLY A 20 -3.11 -3.16 13.51
CA GLY A 20 -3.14 -4.62 13.69
C GLY A 20 -1.80 -5.27 13.39
N LEU A 21 -1.17 -4.94 12.26
CA LEU A 21 0.16 -5.41 11.91
C LEU A 21 1.22 -4.91 12.90
N GLY A 22 1.17 -3.64 13.30
CA GLY A 22 2.13 -3.08 14.26
C GLY A 22 2.07 -3.76 15.63
N ALA A 23 0.89 -4.21 16.05
CA ALA A 23 0.72 -5.02 17.26
C ALA A 23 1.24 -6.45 17.06
N ALA A 24 0.90 -7.10 15.95
CA ALA A 24 1.32 -8.47 15.63
C ALA A 24 2.84 -8.60 15.50
N LEU A 25 3.50 -7.59 14.92
CA LEU A 25 4.93 -7.58 14.63
C LEU A 25 5.79 -7.12 15.82
N LYS A 26 5.19 -6.59 16.89
CA LYS A 26 5.91 -5.96 18.03
C LYS A 26 7.00 -6.83 18.65
N SER A 27 6.79 -8.15 18.71
CA SER A 27 7.74 -9.11 19.31
C SER A 27 8.52 -9.92 18.26
N VAL A 28 8.32 -9.64 16.97
CA VAL A 28 8.98 -10.36 15.88
C VAL A 28 10.31 -9.70 15.58
N THR A 29 11.40 -10.34 15.97
CA THR A 29 12.77 -9.80 15.81
C THR A 29 13.45 -10.25 14.53
N ASN A 30 13.02 -11.39 13.96
CA ASN A 30 13.55 -11.89 12.70
C ASN A 30 12.88 -11.17 11.51
N VAL A 31 13.69 -10.57 10.63
CA VAL A 31 13.21 -9.81 9.47
C VAL A 31 12.40 -10.68 8.52
N GLN A 32 12.82 -11.92 8.25
CA GLN A 32 12.12 -12.82 7.34
C GLN A 32 10.77 -13.25 7.90
N ASP A 33 10.67 -13.51 9.20
CA ASP A 33 9.39 -13.83 9.85
C ASP A 33 8.44 -12.64 9.80
N SER A 34 8.95 -11.42 10.02
CA SER A 34 8.17 -10.19 9.89
C SER A 34 7.61 -10.01 8.47
N ILE A 35 8.46 -10.17 7.45
CA ILE A 35 8.05 -10.12 6.04
C ILE A 35 6.99 -11.20 5.74
N ASN A 36 7.19 -12.43 6.20
CA ASN A 36 6.26 -13.53 5.96
C ASN A 36 4.89 -13.26 6.61
N GLN A 37 4.87 -12.75 7.84
CA GLN A 37 3.62 -12.40 8.52
C GLN A 37 2.87 -11.26 7.80
N VAL A 38 3.57 -10.21 7.36
CA VAL A 38 2.97 -9.14 6.56
C VAL A 38 2.34 -9.70 5.28
N ARG A 39 3.08 -10.55 4.55
CA ARG A 39 2.60 -11.16 3.30
C ARG A 39 1.36 -12.02 3.52
N VAL A 40 1.38 -12.90 4.52
CA VAL A 40 0.23 -13.76 4.88
C VAL A 40 -0.98 -12.93 5.28
N PHE A 41 -0.78 -11.85 6.05
CA PHE A 41 -1.86 -10.99 6.51
C PHE A 41 -2.57 -10.27 5.36
N ILE A 42 -1.81 -9.63 4.46
CA ILE A 42 -2.43 -8.78 3.42
C ILE A 42 -2.92 -9.56 2.20
N ASP A 43 -2.36 -10.74 1.93
CA ASP A 43 -2.61 -11.52 0.71
C ASP A 43 -4.11 -11.80 0.43
N PRO A 44 -4.90 -12.31 1.40
CA PRO A 44 -6.29 -12.68 1.13
C PRO A 44 -7.24 -11.49 1.11
N ILE A 45 -6.80 -10.30 1.53
CA ILE A 45 -7.72 -9.19 1.78
C ILE A 45 -8.05 -8.46 0.47
N ARG A 46 -9.33 -8.47 0.11
CA ARG A 46 -9.92 -7.60 -0.91
C ARG A 46 -11.14 -6.90 -0.34
N PHE A 47 -11.37 -5.66 -0.74
CA PHE A 47 -12.49 -4.86 -0.30
C PHE A 47 -12.95 -3.88 -1.39
N ASN A 48 -13.96 -3.07 -1.05
CA ASN A 48 -14.81 -2.31 -1.97
C ASN A 48 -15.74 -3.21 -2.81
N PRO A 49 -16.93 -2.72 -3.21
CA PRO A 49 -17.88 -3.51 -4.00
C PRO A 49 -17.33 -3.98 -5.36
N ASP A 50 -16.34 -3.28 -5.92
CA ASP A 50 -15.68 -3.63 -7.18
C ASP A 50 -14.55 -4.66 -7.02
N GLY A 51 -14.21 -5.03 -5.78
CA GLY A 51 -13.12 -5.96 -5.47
C GLY A 51 -11.72 -5.42 -5.76
N LEU A 52 -11.58 -4.13 -6.07
CA LEU A 52 -10.30 -3.50 -6.43
C LEU A 52 -9.52 -2.96 -5.23
N GLY A 53 -10.11 -2.93 -4.04
CA GLY A 53 -9.43 -2.58 -2.81
C GLY A 53 -8.45 -3.68 -2.39
N TYR A 54 -7.17 -3.33 -2.26
CA TYR A 54 -6.11 -4.25 -1.85
C TYR A 54 -5.00 -3.48 -1.12
N PHE A 55 -4.18 -4.18 -0.34
CA PHE A 55 -3.07 -3.56 0.37
C PHE A 55 -1.73 -3.75 -0.36
N TYR A 56 -0.83 -2.80 -0.13
CA TYR A 56 0.60 -2.89 -0.45
C TYR A 56 1.41 -2.36 0.74
N VAL A 57 2.59 -2.92 0.94
CA VAL A 57 3.50 -2.61 2.04
C VAL A 57 4.90 -2.43 1.48
N TYR A 58 5.53 -1.33 1.86
CA TYR A 58 6.90 -0.99 1.49
C TYR A 58 7.69 -0.60 2.74
N ASP A 59 9.00 -0.69 2.66
CA ASP A 59 9.87 0.05 3.58
C ASP A 59 10.16 1.47 3.05
N TYR A 60 10.84 2.26 3.87
CA TYR A 60 11.17 3.65 3.53
C TYR A 60 12.32 3.81 2.53
N ASP A 61 12.97 2.73 2.12
CA ASP A 61 13.95 2.67 1.02
C ASP A 61 13.27 2.25 -0.31
N CYS A 62 11.93 2.22 -0.32
CA CYS A 62 11.09 1.88 -1.46
C CYS A 62 11.19 0.41 -1.89
N ILE A 63 11.60 -0.50 -1.00
CA ILE A 63 11.55 -1.94 -1.24
C ILE A 63 10.12 -2.43 -0.99
N ASN A 64 9.54 -3.13 -1.96
CA ASN A 64 8.24 -3.75 -1.78
C ASN A 64 8.35 -4.94 -0.82
N ILE A 65 7.74 -4.84 0.35
CA ILE A 65 7.71 -5.92 1.34
C ILE A 65 6.63 -6.93 0.96
N ALA A 66 5.46 -6.42 0.60
CA ALA A 66 4.33 -7.21 0.18
C ALA A 66 3.41 -6.39 -0.75
N HIS A 67 2.93 -7.04 -1.82
CA HIS A 67 1.84 -6.52 -2.64
C HIS A 67 0.76 -7.59 -2.72
N ALA A 68 -0.50 -7.25 -2.46
CA ALA A 68 -1.57 -8.23 -2.46
C ALA A 68 -1.88 -8.77 -3.88
N THR A 69 -1.69 -7.94 -4.92
CA THR A 69 -2.06 -8.29 -6.32
C THR A 69 -0.89 -8.44 -7.29
N GLN A 70 0.33 -8.04 -6.93
CA GLN A 70 1.52 -8.04 -7.82
C GLN A 70 2.71 -8.65 -7.07
N LYS A 71 2.68 -9.98 -6.94
CA LYS A 71 3.65 -10.74 -6.13
C LYS A 71 5.07 -10.66 -6.66
N ASP A 72 5.21 -10.43 -7.96
CA ASP A 72 6.45 -10.20 -8.68
C ASP A 72 7.23 -8.97 -8.17
N LEU A 73 6.55 -7.96 -7.61
CA LEU A 73 7.22 -6.80 -7.04
C LEU A 73 7.93 -7.09 -5.71
N GLN A 74 7.56 -8.15 -5.00
CA GLN A 74 8.06 -8.40 -3.65
C GLN A 74 9.59 -8.58 -3.61
N GLY A 75 10.26 -7.77 -2.80
CA GLY A 75 11.72 -7.72 -2.69
C GLY A 75 12.40 -6.80 -3.69
N GLN A 76 11.67 -6.22 -4.65
CA GLN A 76 12.22 -5.25 -5.59
C GLN A 76 12.30 -3.87 -4.96
N ASN A 77 13.38 -3.15 -5.28
CA ASN A 77 13.51 -1.73 -4.97
C ASN A 77 12.87 -0.91 -6.10
N LEU A 78 11.83 -0.14 -5.74
CA LEU A 78 11.05 0.69 -6.67
C LEU A 78 11.33 2.19 -6.46
N TYR A 79 12.50 2.54 -5.91
CA TYR A 79 12.91 3.92 -5.69
C TYR A 79 12.90 4.73 -6.99
N ASP A 80 13.45 4.21 -8.08
CA ASP A 80 13.49 4.88 -9.39
C ASP A 80 12.29 4.58 -10.29
N HIS A 81 11.31 3.80 -9.82
CA HIS A 81 10.11 3.53 -10.60
C HIS A 81 9.27 4.80 -10.76
N GLN A 82 8.95 5.11 -12.01
CA GLN A 82 8.06 6.20 -12.38
C GLN A 82 6.77 5.63 -12.97
N ASP A 83 5.65 6.24 -12.62
CA ASP A 83 4.40 6.00 -13.34
C ASP A 83 4.43 6.59 -14.76
N THR A 84 3.39 6.31 -15.54
CA THR A 84 3.16 6.83 -16.89
C THR A 84 3.13 8.35 -17.00
N ARG A 85 3.13 9.09 -15.89
CA ARG A 85 3.19 10.57 -15.83
C ARG A 85 4.53 11.08 -15.30
N GLY A 86 5.51 10.20 -15.09
CA GLY A 86 6.87 10.53 -14.63
C GLY A 86 6.99 10.73 -13.12
N LYS A 87 5.96 10.39 -12.33
CA LYS A 87 5.99 10.53 -10.86
C LYS A 87 6.71 9.34 -10.23
N TYR A 88 7.66 9.63 -9.35
CA TYR A 88 8.29 8.60 -8.51
C TYR A 88 7.35 8.13 -7.40
N VAL A 89 6.42 7.25 -7.76
CA VAL A 89 5.25 6.87 -6.94
C VAL A 89 5.64 6.48 -5.51
N ILE A 90 6.61 5.56 -5.37
CA ILE A 90 6.94 5.00 -4.05
C ILE A 90 7.66 6.02 -3.16
N ARG A 91 8.39 6.99 -3.75
CA ARG A 91 9.01 8.08 -2.99
C ARG A 91 7.96 9.00 -2.38
N GLU A 92 6.95 9.38 -3.16
CA GLU A 92 5.85 10.23 -2.69
C GLU A 92 5.03 9.53 -1.60
N LEU A 93 4.75 8.23 -1.77
CA LEU A 93 4.09 7.42 -0.75
C LEU A 93 4.93 7.31 0.53
N ALA A 94 6.23 7.03 0.41
CA ALA A 94 7.14 6.97 1.55
C ALA A 94 7.24 8.31 2.28
N LEU A 95 7.25 9.43 1.56
CA LEU A 95 7.25 10.77 2.13
C LEU A 95 5.94 11.06 2.90
N ALA A 96 4.78 10.73 2.31
CA ALA A 96 3.49 10.89 2.98
C ALA A 96 3.41 10.04 4.25
N ALA A 97 3.85 8.78 4.21
CA ALA A 97 3.93 7.92 5.39
C ALA A 97 4.87 8.48 6.46
N LYS A 98 6.08 8.96 6.10
CA LYS A 98 7.03 9.61 7.04
C LYS A 98 6.41 10.82 7.77
N ASN A 99 5.47 11.51 7.12
CA ASN A 99 4.76 12.66 7.70
C ASN A 99 3.51 12.28 8.53
N GLY A 100 3.34 11.00 8.85
CA GLY A 100 2.22 10.49 9.66
C GLY A 100 1.07 9.89 8.86
N GLY A 101 1.19 9.85 7.54
CA GLY A 101 0.19 9.32 6.63
C GLY A 101 -0.54 10.40 5.83
N GLY A 102 -1.20 9.98 4.74
CA GLY A 102 -1.86 10.91 3.84
C GLY A 102 -2.26 10.31 2.51
N PHE A 103 -2.98 11.10 1.73
CA PHE A 103 -3.36 10.74 0.37
C PHE A 103 -2.29 11.17 -0.63
N VAL A 104 -2.03 10.30 -1.62
CA VAL A 104 -1.17 10.56 -2.77
C VAL A 104 -1.90 10.07 -4.01
N GLU A 105 -2.02 10.94 -5.02
CA GLU A 105 -2.52 10.55 -6.34
C GLU A 105 -1.37 10.07 -7.21
N PHE A 106 -1.54 8.98 -7.94
CA PHE A 106 -0.54 8.40 -8.84
C PHE A 106 -1.22 7.50 -9.87
N TYR A 107 -0.50 7.08 -10.90
CA TYR A 107 -0.99 6.11 -11.86
C TYR A 107 -0.47 4.72 -11.49
N TRP A 108 -1.33 3.70 -11.56
CA TRP A 108 -0.94 2.32 -11.25
C TRP A 108 -1.78 1.30 -12.00
N VAL A 109 -1.23 0.11 -12.22
CA VAL A 109 -1.93 -0.98 -12.91
C VAL A 109 -3.13 -1.45 -12.09
N LYS A 110 -4.29 -1.54 -12.73
CA LYS A 110 -5.52 -2.06 -12.12
C LYS A 110 -5.52 -3.60 -12.18
N PRO A 111 -5.93 -4.31 -11.11
CA PRO A 111 -5.98 -5.78 -11.14
C PRO A 111 -6.83 -6.30 -12.30
N GLY A 112 -6.24 -7.17 -13.13
CA GLY A 112 -6.91 -7.77 -14.29
C GLY A 112 -6.97 -6.88 -15.53
N ASP A 113 -6.35 -5.71 -15.51
CA ASP A 113 -6.30 -4.77 -16.64
C ASP A 113 -4.88 -4.63 -17.20
N THR A 114 -4.76 -4.00 -18.36
CA THR A 114 -3.49 -3.61 -18.97
C THR A 114 -3.35 -2.09 -18.95
N GLY A 115 -2.21 -1.60 -18.48
CA GLY A 115 -1.94 -0.16 -18.39
C GLY A 115 -2.24 0.40 -17.01
N GLU A 116 -1.81 1.65 -16.81
CA GLU A 116 -1.96 2.35 -15.54
C GLU A 116 -3.11 3.34 -15.57
N HIS A 117 -3.84 3.40 -14.47
CA HIS A 117 -5.00 4.27 -14.30
C HIS A 117 -4.80 5.20 -13.09
N PRO A 118 -5.43 6.38 -13.09
CA PRO A 118 -5.34 7.29 -11.95
C PRO A 118 -5.88 6.61 -10.70
N LYS A 119 -5.11 6.69 -9.62
CA LYS A 119 -5.40 6.09 -8.33
C LYS A 119 -5.13 7.10 -7.23
N LEU A 120 -6.07 7.23 -6.31
CA LEU A 120 -5.88 7.99 -5.07
C LEU A 120 -5.57 7.00 -3.95
N GLY A 121 -4.30 6.89 -3.58
CA GLY A 121 -3.82 6.04 -2.50
C GLY A 121 -3.77 6.76 -1.16
N TYR A 122 -4.05 6.05 -0.08
CA TYR A 122 -3.82 6.49 1.29
C TYR A 122 -2.79 5.56 1.93
N VAL A 123 -1.83 6.15 2.65
CA VAL A 123 -0.76 5.41 3.34
C VAL A 123 -0.64 5.84 4.79
N GLU A 124 -0.20 4.93 5.65
CA GLU A 124 0.18 5.20 7.03
C GLU A 124 1.41 4.34 7.42
N PRO A 125 2.24 4.80 8.38
CA PRO A 125 3.25 3.96 9.02
C PRO A 125 2.60 2.73 9.69
N ILE A 126 3.27 1.58 9.61
CA ILE A 126 2.96 0.45 10.49
C ILE A 126 3.74 0.65 11.81
N PRO A 127 3.07 0.85 12.95
CA PRO A 127 3.75 1.14 14.23
C PRO A 127 4.77 0.06 14.62
N ASN A 128 5.88 0.48 15.23
CA ASN A 128 6.98 -0.39 15.68
C ASN A 128 7.72 -1.15 14.56
N THR A 129 7.60 -0.70 13.32
CA THR A 129 8.31 -1.29 12.17
C THR A 129 8.96 -0.21 11.30
N ASN A 130 9.78 -0.61 10.33
CA ASN A 130 10.31 0.28 9.29
C ASN A 130 9.43 0.29 8.03
N TYR A 131 8.16 -0.13 8.15
CA TYR A 131 7.25 -0.30 7.01
C TYR A 131 6.13 0.71 7.05
N PHE A 132 5.57 0.98 5.87
CA PHE A 132 4.29 1.66 5.72
C PHE A 132 3.36 0.81 4.86
N ILE A 133 2.06 0.93 5.12
CA ILE A 133 1.00 0.23 4.41
C ILE A 133 0.12 1.24 3.69
N GLY A 134 -0.35 0.87 2.51
CA GLY A 134 -1.31 1.66 1.78
C GLY A 134 -2.37 0.83 1.08
N SER A 135 -3.44 1.54 0.71
CA SER A 135 -4.45 1.10 -0.22
C SER A 135 -4.95 2.32 -1.00
N GLY A 136 -5.99 2.17 -1.82
CA GLY A 136 -6.55 3.30 -2.55
C GLY A 136 -7.74 2.92 -3.42
N VAL A 137 -8.26 3.92 -4.11
CA VAL A 137 -9.36 3.80 -5.06
C VAL A 137 -8.89 4.27 -6.43
N TYR A 138 -9.27 3.54 -7.49
CA TYR A 138 -9.08 4.00 -8.86
C TYR A 138 -10.12 5.07 -9.18
N LEU A 139 -9.68 6.18 -9.74
CA LEU A 139 -10.54 7.28 -10.13
C LEU A 139 -11.18 6.97 -11.50
N ALA A 140 -12.36 7.54 -11.74
CA ALA A 140 -12.88 7.60 -13.10
C ALA A 140 -11.95 8.47 -13.95
N GLU A 141 -11.79 8.12 -15.22
CA GLU A 141 -11.08 8.95 -16.20
C GLU A 141 -11.82 10.26 -16.48
#